data_AF-A0A094GK75-F1
#
_entry.id   AF-A0A094GK75-F1
#
_cell.length_a   1.000
_cell.length_b   1.000
_cell.length_c   1.000
_cell.angle_alpha   90.00
_cell.angle_beta   90.00
_cell.angle_gamma   90.00
#
_symmetry.space_group_name_H-M   'P 1'
#
loop_
_entity.id
_entity.type
_entity.pdbx_description
1 polymer ?
#
loop_
_entity_poly.entity_id
_entity_poly.type
_entity_poly.pdbx_seq_one_letter_code
_entity_poly.pdbx_strand_id
1 'polypeptide(L)'
;MSGKVVEKTVYLGTFAHSKSLKELEIAHDAAIFVDENGKIAAVERGVADEAAAKSFFPQLNWSESQEKPIQIVKSKEEQFFFPGFIDTHIHASQYPNAGIFGKSTLLDWLNTYTFPLEASLSALPTAQRVYARCIARTLSHGTTTAAYYATISVPATNLLADLCLAAGQRALIGRCCMDSLAPDYYRDAGPDESIADTKATIAHIASIDPTHALVKPIITPRFAPSCSRKLLTGLGELQKETGLPVQTHISENKREIDLVAELFPEAKSYAEVYDTHGLLGPKTVLAHAVHITDEERALIKKRGAGISHCPCRPGDGCERWVLAVGAGGGEAGAVV
;
A
#
# COMPACT_ATOMS: atom_id res chain seq x y z
N MET A 1 -4.88 22.98 7.98
CA MET A 1 -3.50 22.95 7.47
C MET A 1 -3.54 23.50 6.05
N SER A 2 -2.77 24.55 5.73
CA SER A 2 -2.69 25.03 4.34
C SER A 2 -1.96 23.95 3.54
N GLY A 3 -2.69 23.18 2.74
CA GLY A 3 -2.09 22.24 1.80
C GLY A 3 -1.04 22.97 0.96
N LYS A 4 0.11 22.34 0.71
CA LYS A 4 1.08 22.87 -0.24
C LYS A 4 0.32 23.18 -1.53
N VAL A 5 0.35 24.44 -1.95
CA VAL A 5 -0.25 24.85 -3.21
C VAL A 5 0.55 24.18 -4.32
N VAL A 6 -0.10 23.31 -5.09
CA VAL A 6 0.50 22.76 -6.31
C VAL A 6 0.34 23.83 -7.39
N GLU A 7 1.46 24.26 -7.96
CA GLU A 7 1.46 25.17 -9.09
C GLU A 7 1.35 24.38 -10.39
N LYS A 8 0.71 24.97 -11.41
CA LYS A 8 0.73 24.40 -12.75
C LYS A 8 2.17 24.23 -13.19
N THR A 9 2.53 23.01 -13.55
CA THR A 9 3.91 22.63 -13.86
C THR A 9 3.98 21.87 -15.16
N VAL A 10 4.92 22.25 -16.02
CA VAL A 10 5.30 21.51 -17.22
C VAL A 10 6.60 20.79 -16.95
N TYR A 11 6.57 19.46 -17.01
CA TYR A 11 7.78 18.65 -16.98
C TYR A 11 8.20 18.37 -18.43
N LEU A 12 9.42 18.74 -18.79
CA LEU A 12 9.96 18.63 -20.16
C LEU A 12 11.19 17.72 -20.16
N GLY A 13 11.29 16.81 -21.13
CA GLY A 13 12.48 15.98 -21.35
C GLY A 13 12.15 14.53 -21.63
N THR A 14 12.97 13.61 -21.10
CA THR A 14 12.78 12.17 -21.31
C THR A 14 11.84 11.57 -20.27
N PHE A 15 10.86 10.79 -20.72
CA PHE A 15 9.93 10.04 -19.86
C PHE A 15 9.98 8.56 -20.20
N ALA A 16 10.12 7.72 -19.18
CA ALA A 16 9.99 6.27 -19.32
C ALA A 16 8.81 5.77 -18.49
N HIS A 17 7.97 4.90 -19.05
CA HIS A 17 6.86 4.28 -18.32
C HIS A 17 6.39 2.96 -18.98
N SER A 18 5.72 2.12 -18.21
CA SER A 18 5.18 0.85 -18.71
C SER A 18 3.77 1.06 -19.30
N LYS A 19 3.61 0.79 -20.60
CA LYS A 19 2.28 0.81 -21.26
C LYS A 19 1.49 -0.46 -21.00
N SER A 20 2.19 -1.58 -20.80
CA SER A 20 1.62 -2.87 -20.47
C SER A 20 2.63 -3.70 -19.68
N LEU A 21 2.25 -4.92 -19.30
CA LEU A 21 3.15 -5.88 -18.64
C LEU A 21 4.39 -6.26 -19.47
N LYS A 22 4.38 -5.99 -20.78
CA LYS A 22 5.44 -6.40 -21.73
C LYS A 22 6.03 -5.25 -22.54
N GLU A 23 5.54 -4.03 -22.35
CA GLU A 23 5.90 -2.88 -23.18
C GLU A 23 6.33 -1.71 -22.30
N LEU A 24 7.58 -1.29 -22.48
CA LEU A 24 8.14 -0.06 -21.92
C LEU A 24 8.21 0.98 -23.04
N GLU A 25 7.64 2.16 -22.80
CA GLU A 25 7.80 3.32 -23.68
C GLU A 25 8.85 4.27 -23.11
N ILE A 26 9.73 4.77 -23.97
CA ILE A 26 10.69 5.83 -23.66
C ILE A 26 10.50 6.95 -24.67
N ALA A 27 10.13 8.13 -24.20
CA ALA A 27 9.88 9.31 -25.03
C ALA A 27 10.91 10.40 -24.72
N HIS A 28 11.85 10.66 -25.63
CA HIS A 28 13.02 11.52 -25.40
C HIS A 28 12.74 13.04 -25.48
N ASP A 29 11.70 13.43 -26.22
CA ASP A 29 11.24 14.81 -26.37
C ASP A 29 9.75 14.87 -26.03
N ALA A 30 9.42 14.90 -24.76
CA ALA A 30 8.03 14.91 -24.31
C ALA A 30 7.79 15.97 -23.25
N ALA A 31 6.52 16.35 -23.12
CA ALA A 31 6.05 17.26 -22.07
C ALA A 31 4.86 16.63 -21.33
N ILE A 32 4.91 16.66 -20.01
CA ILE A 32 3.77 16.34 -19.14
C ILE A 32 3.31 17.62 -18.45
N PHE A 33 2.05 17.99 -18.68
CA PHE A 33 1.42 19.17 -18.11
C PHE A 33 0.63 18.74 -16.87
N VAL A 34 0.96 19.31 -15.72
CA VAL A 34 0.32 19.02 -14.43
C VAL A 34 -0.41 20.25 -13.92
N ASP A 35 -1.69 20.10 -13.60
CA ASP A 35 -2.53 21.19 -13.11
C ASP A 35 -2.31 21.52 -11.62
N GLU A 36 -3.00 22.54 -11.13
CA GLU A 36 -2.99 22.97 -9.73
C GLU A 36 -3.57 21.95 -8.73
N ASN A 37 -4.19 20.87 -9.22
CA ASN A 37 -4.69 19.76 -8.41
C ASN A 37 -3.71 18.57 -8.39
N GLY A 38 -2.54 18.70 -9.03
CA GLY A 38 -1.58 17.63 -9.18
C GLY A 38 -2.03 16.53 -10.14
N LYS A 39 -2.94 16.83 -11.08
CA LYS A 39 -3.42 15.92 -12.12
C LYS A 39 -2.68 16.17 -13.43
N ILE A 40 -2.39 15.10 -14.15
CA ILE A 40 -1.85 15.18 -15.52
C ILE A 40 -2.98 15.69 -16.42
N ALA A 41 -2.83 16.91 -16.93
CA ALA A 41 -3.75 17.57 -17.84
C ALA A 41 -3.51 17.19 -19.30
N ALA A 42 -2.25 17.00 -19.69
CA ALA A 42 -1.87 16.53 -21.02
C ALA A 42 -0.49 15.87 -21.02
N VAL A 43 -0.27 15.04 -22.04
CA VAL A 43 0.98 14.31 -22.28
C VAL A 43 1.29 14.41 -23.77
N GLU A 44 2.32 15.16 -24.13
CA GLU A 44 2.66 15.45 -25.52
C GLU A 44 4.04 14.88 -25.89
N ARG A 45 4.17 14.43 -27.15
CA ARG A 45 5.40 13.88 -27.74
C ARG A 45 5.94 14.84 -28.80
N GLY A 46 7.24 14.77 -29.07
CA GLY A 46 7.91 15.67 -30.02
C GLY A 46 8.06 17.11 -29.50
N VAL A 47 8.04 17.30 -28.17
CA VAL A 47 8.18 18.62 -27.54
C VAL A 47 9.65 18.78 -27.12
N ALA A 48 10.45 19.41 -27.99
CA ALA A 48 11.91 19.50 -27.82
C ALA A 48 12.34 20.62 -26.85
N ASP A 49 11.55 21.68 -26.71
CA ASP A 49 11.91 22.86 -25.94
C ASP A 49 10.71 23.55 -25.29
N GLU A 50 11.01 24.59 -24.50
CA GLU A 50 9.98 25.36 -23.78
C GLU A 50 9.04 26.12 -24.72
N ALA A 51 9.52 26.58 -25.88
CA ALA A 51 8.68 27.28 -26.84
C ALA A 51 7.65 26.34 -27.46
N ALA A 52 8.06 25.12 -27.81
CA ALA A 52 7.16 24.05 -28.24
C ALA A 52 6.15 23.71 -27.14
N ALA A 53 6.57 23.58 -25.88
CA ALA A 53 5.66 23.28 -24.77
C ALA A 53 4.62 24.39 -24.55
N LYS A 54 5.03 25.66 -24.62
CA LYS A 54 4.14 26.83 -24.48
C LYS A 54 3.08 26.91 -25.57
N SER A 55 3.34 26.36 -26.77
CA SER A 55 2.35 26.32 -27.86
C SER A 55 1.07 25.53 -27.51
N PHE A 56 1.13 24.65 -26.51
CA PHE A 56 -0.02 23.88 -26.02
C PHE A 56 -0.85 24.62 -24.97
N PHE A 57 -0.37 25.72 -24.39
CA PHE A 57 -1.08 26.42 -23.31
C PHE A 57 -2.51 26.86 -23.68
N PRO A 58 -2.79 27.40 -24.89
CA PRO A 58 -4.14 27.77 -25.28
C PRO A 58 -5.11 26.57 -25.27
N GLN A 59 -4.64 25.38 -25.63
CA GLN A 59 -5.47 24.15 -25.66
C GLN A 59 -5.84 23.70 -24.24
N LEU A 60 -5.01 24.03 -23.26
CA LEU A 60 -5.22 23.74 -21.84
C LEU A 60 -5.94 24.87 -21.08
N ASN A 61 -6.32 25.95 -21.76
CA ASN A 61 -6.81 27.20 -21.15
C ASN A 61 -5.79 27.80 -20.16
N TRP A 62 -4.51 27.68 -20.45
CA TRP A 62 -3.41 28.23 -19.67
C TRP A 62 -2.86 29.48 -20.37
N SER A 63 -2.36 30.45 -19.60
CA SER A 63 -1.79 31.70 -20.12
C SER A 63 -0.51 32.08 -19.39
N GLU A 64 0.49 32.61 -20.07
CA GLU A 64 1.67 33.18 -19.42
C GLU A 64 1.33 34.44 -18.59
N SER A 65 0.20 35.09 -18.88
CA SER A 65 -0.28 36.28 -18.17
C SER A 65 -1.14 35.97 -16.94
N GLN A 66 -1.19 34.72 -16.48
CA GLN A 66 -2.02 34.34 -15.34
C GLN A 66 -1.36 34.73 -14.00
N GLU A 67 -2.18 34.91 -12.96
CA GLU A 67 -1.73 35.50 -11.67
C GLU A 67 -0.63 34.69 -10.98
N LYS A 68 -0.60 33.36 -11.19
CA LYS A 68 0.47 32.47 -10.73
C LYS A 68 1.31 31.99 -11.91
N PRO A 69 2.65 32.04 -11.83
CA PRO A 69 3.50 31.57 -12.91
C PRO A 69 3.34 30.06 -13.13
N ILE A 70 3.42 29.64 -14.39
CA ILE A 70 3.55 28.21 -14.72
C ILE A 70 5.01 27.83 -14.56
N GLN A 71 5.27 26.80 -13.76
CA GLN A 71 6.61 26.27 -13.58
C GLN A 71 7.00 25.39 -14.77
N ILE A 72 8.25 25.49 -15.22
CA ILE A 72 8.81 24.58 -16.22
C ILE A 72 10.01 23.85 -15.59
N VAL A 73 9.93 22.53 -15.56
CA VAL A 73 10.96 21.65 -15.02
C VAL A 73 11.52 20.81 -16.15
N LYS A 74 12.75 21.11 -16.57
CA LYS A 74 13.43 20.38 -17.65
C LYS A 74 14.40 19.35 -17.10
N SER A 75 14.32 18.09 -17.55
CA SER A 75 15.34 17.08 -17.24
C SER A 75 16.65 17.40 -17.97
N LYS A 76 17.78 17.04 -17.36
CA LYS A 76 19.07 17.02 -18.06
C LYS A 76 19.11 15.85 -19.06
N GLU A 77 20.10 15.85 -19.93
CA GLU A 77 20.28 14.83 -20.99
C GLU A 77 20.38 13.41 -20.42
N GLU A 78 21.03 13.24 -19.27
CA GLU A 78 21.20 11.94 -18.60
C GLU A 78 20.08 11.65 -17.57
N GLN A 79 19.04 12.47 -17.53
CA GLN A 79 17.92 12.33 -16.60
C GLN A 79 16.63 12.00 -17.35
N PHE A 80 15.81 11.18 -16.71
CA PHE A 80 14.47 10.88 -17.16
C PHE A 80 13.50 10.89 -15.99
N PHE A 81 12.24 11.14 -16.28
CA PHE A 81 11.15 10.94 -15.35
C PHE A 81 10.60 9.52 -15.46
N PHE A 82 10.21 8.97 -14.32
CA PHE A 82 9.58 7.66 -14.22
C PHE A 82 8.39 7.75 -13.24
N PRO A 83 7.30 7.00 -13.44
CA PRO A 83 6.24 6.90 -12.45
C PRO A 83 6.80 6.51 -11.08
N GLY A 84 6.33 7.14 -10.02
CA GLY A 84 6.73 6.75 -8.67
C GLY A 84 6.36 5.31 -8.37
N PHE A 85 7.22 4.61 -7.63
CA PHE A 85 7.01 3.21 -7.29
C PHE A 85 5.85 3.05 -6.30
N ILE A 86 5.17 1.92 -6.42
CA ILE A 86 4.07 1.50 -5.55
C ILE A 86 4.54 0.30 -4.74
N ASP A 87 4.76 0.51 -3.44
CA ASP A 87 5.02 -0.56 -2.50
C ASP A 87 3.69 -1.09 -1.96
N THR A 88 3.33 -2.30 -2.36
CA THR A 88 2.03 -2.89 -2.06
C THR A 88 2.00 -3.64 -0.73
N HIS A 89 3.13 -3.76 -0.02
CA HIS A 89 3.19 -4.43 1.28
C HIS A 89 4.45 -4.07 2.06
N ILE A 90 4.29 -3.24 3.10
CA ILE A 90 5.39 -2.85 3.97
C ILE A 90 4.94 -2.71 5.43
N HIS A 91 5.70 -3.27 6.36
CA HIS A 91 5.49 -3.08 7.80
C HIS A 91 6.32 -1.90 8.29
N ALA A 92 5.72 -0.71 8.38
CA ALA A 92 6.42 0.50 8.83
C ALA A 92 6.97 0.35 10.26
N SER A 93 6.24 -0.39 11.10
CA SER A 93 6.58 -0.66 12.50
C SER A 93 7.82 -1.54 12.65
N GLN A 94 8.15 -2.34 11.64
CA GLN A 94 9.28 -3.26 11.64
C GLN A 94 10.54 -2.67 10.99
N TYR A 95 10.50 -1.42 10.53
CA TYR A 95 11.66 -0.78 9.88
C TYR A 95 12.98 -0.89 10.68
N PRO A 96 13.01 -0.79 12.02
CA PRO A 96 14.23 -1.01 12.81
C PRO A 96 14.83 -2.42 12.69
N ASN A 97 14.03 -3.43 12.37
CA ASN A 97 14.47 -4.81 12.16
C ASN A 97 14.89 -5.08 10.70
N ALA A 98 14.82 -4.08 9.81
CA ALA A 98 15.27 -4.26 8.43
C ALA A 98 16.76 -4.65 8.40
N GLY A 99 17.07 -5.79 7.78
CA GLY A 99 18.42 -6.36 7.75
C GLY A 99 18.79 -7.23 8.97
N ILE A 100 17.91 -7.35 9.97
CA ILE A 100 18.07 -8.24 11.12
C ILE A 100 17.23 -9.49 10.87
N PHE A 101 17.83 -10.47 10.20
CA PHE A 101 17.26 -11.80 10.01
C PHE A 101 18.34 -12.86 10.26
N GLY A 102 18.05 -13.79 11.16
CA GLY A 102 18.92 -14.91 11.48
C GLY A 102 18.56 -16.17 10.70
N LYS A 103 18.85 -17.35 11.27
CA LYS A 103 18.37 -18.66 10.78
C LYS A 103 16.94 -18.99 11.23
N SER A 104 16.20 -18.01 11.79
CA SER A 104 14.89 -18.20 12.40
C SER A 104 13.79 -18.44 11.37
N THR A 105 12.84 -19.31 11.68
CA THR A 105 11.61 -19.45 10.88
C THR A 105 10.66 -18.25 11.09
N LEU A 106 9.65 -18.07 10.24
CA LEU A 106 8.69 -16.95 10.35
C LEU A 106 8.07 -16.82 11.76
N LEU A 107 7.59 -17.92 12.34
CA LEU A 107 6.94 -17.91 13.66
C LEU A 107 7.94 -17.59 14.79
N ASP A 108 9.17 -18.08 14.70
CA ASP A 108 10.22 -17.76 15.68
C ASP A 108 10.63 -16.28 15.59
N TRP A 109 10.73 -15.77 14.36
CA TRP A 109 11.06 -14.38 14.10
C TRP A 109 9.98 -13.42 14.63
N LEU A 110 8.70 -13.77 14.45
CA LEU A 110 7.57 -12.99 14.97
C LEU A 110 7.67 -12.82 16.49
N ASN A 111 7.89 -13.92 17.21
CA ASN A 111 7.98 -13.93 18.67
C ASN A 111 9.25 -13.27 19.20
N THR A 112 10.38 -13.45 18.52
CA THR A 112 11.69 -12.98 19.00
C THR A 112 11.92 -11.49 18.74
N TYR A 113 11.52 -10.99 17.57
CA TYR A 113 11.90 -9.65 17.13
C TYR A 113 10.70 -8.74 16.85
N THR A 114 9.63 -9.30 16.28
CA THR A 114 8.55 -8.48 15.71
C THR A 114 7.57 -8.00 16.77
N PHE A 115 6.96 -8.89 17.55
CA PHE A 115 6.00 -8.48 18.58
C PHE A 115 6.61 -7.56 19.65
N PRO A 116 7.85 -7.81 20.16
CA PRO A 116 8.47 -6.88 21.10
C PRO A 116 8.68 -5.47 20.53
N LEU A 117 9.13 -5.39 19.26
CA LEU A 117 9.35 -4.11 18.60
C LEU A 117 8.02 -3.38 18.36
N GLU A 118 7.03 -4.05 17.78
CA GLU A 118 5.73 -3.45 17.49
C GLU A 118 5.03 -2.99 18.78
N ALA A 119 5.11 -3.76 19.87
CA ALA A 119 4.59 -3.37 21.19
C ALA A 119 5.25 -2.10 21.74
N SER A 120 6.57 -1.95 21.53
CA SER A 120 7.33 -0.78 21.99
C SER A 120 6.90 0.54 21.32
N LEU A 121 6.22 0.48 20.16
CA LEU A 121 5.73 1.65 19.44
C LEU A 121 4.46 2.27 20.06
N SER A 122 3.88 1.64 21.08
CA SER A 122 2.89 2.30 21.95
C SER A 122 3.45 3.57 22.60
N ALA A 123 4.78 3.65 22.78
CA ALA A 123 5.48 4.88 23.11
C ALA A 123 5.62 5.78 21.87
N LEU A 124 4.74 6.78 21.73
CA LEU A 124 4.68 7.67 20.57
C LEU A 124 6.01 8.34 20.17
N PRO A 125 6.89 8.78 21.09
CA PRO A 125 8.20 9.31 20.70
C PRO A 125 9.07 8.30 19.95
N THR A 126 8.95 7.01 20.27
CA THR A 126 9.66 5.94 19.54
C THR A 126 9.00 5.70 18.19
N ALA A 127 7.67 5.59 18.14
CA ALA A 127 6.92 5.46 16.89
C ALA A 127 7.22 6.60 15.90
N GLN A 128 7.25 7.85 16.38
CA GLN A 128 7.57 9.01 15.54
C GLN A 128 8.94 8.87 14.87
N ARG A 129 9.98 8.49 15.62
CA ARG A 129 11.33 8.29 15.06
C ARG A 129 11.35 7.18 14.01
N VAL A 130 10.66 6.08 14.28
CA VAL A 130 10.61 4.91 13.38
C VAL A 130 9.88 5.25 12.08
N TYR A 131 8.65 5.76 12.18
CA TYR A 131 7.82 6.08 11.03
C TYR A 131 8.38 7.21 10.18
N ALA A 132 8.88 8.29 10.80
CA ALA A 132 9.51 9.39 10.04
C ALA A 132 10.73 8.90 9.23
N ARG A 133 11.54 7.98 9.79
CA ARG A 133 12.67 7.38 9.06
C ARG A 133 12.22 6.44 7.95
N CYS A 134 11.20 5.61 8.18
CA CYS A 134 10.65 4.71 7.18
C CYS A 134 10.12 5.51 5.97
N ILE A 135 9.26 6.50 6.21
CA ILE A 135 8.66 7.36 5.18
C ILE A 135 9.74 8.12 4.39
N ALA A 136 10.71 8.75 5.06
CA ALA A 136 11.79 9.45 4.39
C ALA A 136 12.66 8.49 3.55
N ARG A 137 12.86 7.25 4.02
CA ARG A 137 13.64 6.25 3.29
C ARG A 137 12.89 5.78 2.03
N THR A 138 11.61 5.44 2.14
CA THR A 138 10.80 4.96 1.01
C THR A 138 10.65 6.06 -0.05
N LEU A 139 10.37 7.30 0.36
CA LEU A 139 10.32 8.45 -0.57
C LEU A 139 11.66 8.69 -1.27
N SER A 140 12.79 8.63 -0.55
CA SER A 140 14.12 8.81 -1.18
C SER A 140 14.52 7.69 -2.13
N HIS A 141 13.82 6.54 -2.09
CA HIS A 141 13.96 5.44 -3.05
C HIS A 141 12.87 5.44 -4.13
N GLY A 142 12.10 6.53 -4.23
CA GLY A 142 11.09 6.71 -5.27
C GLY A 142 9.74 6.04 -5.00
N THR A 143 9.50 5.49 -3.80
CA THR A 143 8.19 4.95 -3.41
C THR A 143 7.23 6.08 -3.09
N THR A 144 6.35 6.42 -4.03
CA THR A 144 5.36 7.49 -3.87
C THR A 144 4.06 6.99 -3.27
N THR A 145 3.78 5.69 -3.40
CA THR A 145 2.60 5.02 -2.80
C THR A 145 3.03 3.81 -1.98
N ALA A 146 2.52 3.69 -0.75
CA ALA A 146 2.82 2.55 0.12
C ALA A 146 1.57 2.03 0.86
N ALA A 147 1.38 0.70 0.89
CA ALA A 147 0.41 0.04 1.76
C ALA A 147 1.08 -0.43 3.05
N TYR A 148 0.85 0.34 4.13
CA TYR A 148 1.53 0.15 5.40
C TYR A 148 0.72 -0.72 6.36
N TYR A 149 1.39 -1.71 6.93
CA TYR A 149 1.04 -2.32 8.21
C TYR A 149 1.69 -1.49 9.33
N ALA A 150 0.87 -1.02 10.27
CA ALA A 150 1.33 -0.32 11.46
C ALA A 150 1.44 -1.28 12.65
N THR A 151 0.65 -1.06 13.69
CA THR A 151 0.58 -1.89 14.91
C THR A 151 -0.89 -2.04 15.34
N ILE A 152 -1.17 -2.76 16.43
CA ILE A 152 -2.50 -2.76 17.05
C ILE A 152 -2.87 -1.41 17.70
N SER A 153 -1.87 -0.57 18.04
CA SER A 153 -2.06 0.70 18.75
C SER A 153 -2.70 1.76 17.85
N VAL A 154 -3.89 2.23 18.24
CA VAL A 154 -4.60 3.33 17.55
C VAL A 154 -3.76 4.62 17.52
N PRO A 155 -3.22 5.14 18.64
CA PRO A 155 -2.40 6.35 18.62
C PRO A 155 -1.16 6.24 17.72
N ALA A 156 -0.47 5.11 17.73
CA ALA A 156 0.71 4.90 16.88
C ALA A 156 0.32 4.83 15.39
N THR A 157 -0.80 4.18 15.06
CA THR A 157 -1.28 4.08 13.69
C THR A 157 -1.75 5.44 13.15
N ASN A 158 -2.45 6.22 13.97
CA ASN A 158 -2.88 7.58 13.62
C ASN A 158 -1.67 8.49 13.38
N LEU A 159 -0.62 8.38 14.20
CA LEU A 159 0.65 9.09 14.00
C LEU A 159 1.31 8.74 12.66
N LEU A 160 1.27 7.47 12.22
CA LEU A 160 1.78 7.09 10.90
C LEU A 160 1.00 7.80 9.77
N ALA A 161 -0.33 7.89 9.89
CA ALA A 161 -1.17 8.60 8.94
C ALA A 161 -0.81 10.10 8.88
N ASP A 162 -0.69 10.75 10.04
CA ASP A 162 -0.31 12.17 10.14
C ASP A 162 1.05 12.43 9.49
N LEU A 163 2.03 11.55 9.72
CA LEU A 163 3.38 11.67 9.15
C LEU A 163 3.39 11.45 7.63
N CYS A 164 2.62 10.47 7.12
CA CYS A 164 2.50 10.27 5.67
C CYS A 164 1.88 11.48 4.98
N LEU A 165 0.80 12.03 5.56
CA LEU A 165 0.12 13.21 5.05
C LEU A 165 1.05 14.43 5.07
N ALA A 166 1.76 14.66 6.18
CA ALA A 166 2.73 15.75 6.31
C ALA A 166 3.91 15.63 5.33
N ALA A 167 4.36 14.40 5.05
CA ALA A 167 5.41 14.12 4.08
C ALA A 167 4.92 14.20 2.62
N GLY A 168 3.60 14.20 2.38
CA GLY A 168 3.01 14.16 1.04
C GLY A 168 3.10 12.80 0.36
N GLN A 169 3.27 11.71 1.12
CA GLN A 169 3.29 10.35 0.58
C GLN A 169 1.85 9.84 0.42
N ARG A 170 1.52 9.23 -0.73
CA ARG A 170 0.27 8.50 -0.89
C ARG A 170 0.37 7.21 -0.07
N ALA A 171 -0.58 6.93 0.79
CA ALA A 171 -0.47 5.79 1.69
C ALA A 171 -1.81 5.15 2.02
N LEU A 172 -1.82 3.82 2.11
CA LEU A 172 -2.87 3.05 2.75
C LEU A 172 -2.39 2.69 4.16
N ILE A 173 -3.15 3.07 5.18
CA ILE A 173 -2.74 2.94 6.59
C ILE A 173 -3.58 1.89 7.29
N GLY A 174 -2.93 0.80 7.69
CA GLY A 174 -3.56 -0.35 8.31
C GLY A 174 -3.23 -0.49 9.79
N ARG A 175 -4.24 -0.36 10.66
CA ARG A 175 -4.18 -0.79 12.05
C ARG A 175 -4.25 -2.31 12.08
N CYS A 176 -3.19 -2.98 12.54
CA CYS A 176 -3.17 -4.43 12.59
C CYS A 176 -4.22 -4.94 13.58
N CYS A 177 -5.00 -5.95 13.18
CA CYS A 177 -6.00 -6.58 14.03
C CYS A 177 -5.53 -7.98 14.43
N MET A 178 -5.51 -8.27 15.74
CA MET A 178 -5.09 -9.56 16.29
C MET A 178 -5.75 -9.80 17.64
N ASP A 179 -6.64 -10.79 17.76
CA ASP A 179 -7.29 -11.18 19.02
C ASP A 179 -7.02 -12.65 19.40
N SER A 180 -6.24 -13.38 18.59
CA SER A 180 -5.86 -14.79 18.79
C SER A 180 -4.37 -15.01 18.51
N LEU A 181 -3.79 -16.10 19.04
CA LEU A 181 -2.41 -16.58 18.81
C LEU A 181 -1.32 -15.49 18.72
N ALA A 182 -1.47 -14.45 19.52
CA ALA A 182 -0.49 -13.40 19.72
C ALA A 182 -0.18 -13.29 21.24
N PRO A 183 1.01 -12.80 21.61
CA PRO A 183 1.38 -12.63 23.01
C PRO A 183 0.40 -11.73 23.76
N ASP A 184 0.11 -12.04 25.03
CA ASP A 184 -0.88 -11.28 25.81
C ASP A 184 -0.55 -9.79 25.94
N TYR A 185 0.74 -9.42 25.88
CA TYR A 185 1.18 -8.02 25.92
C TYR A 185 1.01 -7.28 24.58
N TYR A 186 0.67 -7.98 23.50
CA TYR A 186 0.58 -7.44 22.13
C TYR A 186 -0.56 -8.11 21.35
N ARG A 187 -1.78 -8.02 21.91
CA ARG A 187 -3.01 -8.56 21.34
C ARG A 187 -4.18 -7.67 21.76
N ASP A 188 -5.19 -7.56 20.91
CA ASP A 188 -6.48 -6.95 21.23
C ASP A 188 -7.18 -7.76 22.33
N ALA A 189 -7.96 -7.12 23.21
CA ALA A 189 -8.67 -7.86 24.26
C ALA A 189 -9.76 -8.76 23.68
N GLY A 190 -10.23 -8.46 22.46
CA GLY A 190 -11.18 -9.28 21.74
C GLY A 190 -11.63 -8.66 20.42
N PRO A 191 -12.55 -9.34 19.71
CA PRO A 191 -12.99 -8.92 18.38
C PRO A 191 -13.71 -7.58 18.38
N ASP A 192 -14.56 -7.31 19.39
CA ASP A 192 -15.37 -6.09 19.46
C ASP A 192 -14.49 -4.85 19.67
N GLU A 193 -13.45 -4.95 20.52
CA GLU A 193 -12.46 -3.89 20.72
C GLU A 193 -11.60 -3.69 19.47
N SER A 194 -11.11 -4.77 18.87
CA SER A 194 -10.32 -4.71 17.63
C SER A 194 -11.05 -3.96 16.49
N ILE A 195 -12.35 -4.21 16.34
CA ILE A 195 -13.22 -3.52 15.37
C ILE A 195 -13.44 -2.05 15.77
N ALA A 196 -13.69 -1.77 17.05
CA ALA A 196 -13.87 -0.40 17.54
C ALA A 196 -12.61 0.46 17.33
N ASP A 197 -11.44 -0.10 17.63
CA ASP A 197 -10.14 0.53 17.39
C ASP A 197 -9.88 0.77 15.91
N THR A 198 -10.21 -0.20 15.05
CA THR A 198 -10.12 -0.04 13.60
C THR A 198 -11.01 1.11 13.13
N LYS A 199 -12.25 1.21 13.64
CA LYS A 199 -13.15 2.33 13.36
C LYS A 199 -12.58 3.67 13.85
N ALA A 200 -11.90 3.70 14.99
CA ALA A 200 -11.25 4.90 15.52
C ALA A 200 -10.13 5.41 14.59
N THR A 201 -9.29 4.52 14.05
CA THR A 201 -8.27 4.90 13.06
C THR A 201 -8.90 5.35 11.73
N ILE A 202 -9.96 4.68 11.25
CA ILE A 202 -10.71 5.12 10.07
C ILE A 202 -11.24 6.55 10.25
N ALA A 203 -11.85 6.84 11.40
CA ALA A 203 -12.38 8.16 11.71
C ALA A 203 -11.27 9.23 11.80
N HIS A 204 -10.12 8.90 12.39
CA HIS A 204 -8.97 9.81 12.43
C HIS A 204 -8.48 10.18 11.03
N ILE A 205 -8.27 9.18 10.16
CA ILE A 205 -7.80 9.41 8.79
C ILE A 205 -8.80 10.28 8.00
N ALA A 206 -10.10 10.00 8.13
CA ALA A 206 -11.13 10.83 7.50
C ALA A 206 -11.17 12.27 8.06
N SER A 207 -10.70 12.50 9.29
CA SER A 207 -10.64 13.86 9.87
C SER A 207 -9.47 14.70 9.33
N ILE A 208 -8.34 14.07 8.97
CA ILE A 208 -7.14 14.75 8.48
C ILE A 208 -7.08 14.82 6.94
N ASP A 209 -7.70 13.86 6.24
CA ASP A 209 -7.84 13.82 4.78
C ASP A 209 -9.25 13.33 4.38
N PRO A 210 -10.29 14.19 4.45
CA PRO A 210 -11.68 13.79 4.26
C PRO A 210 -12.01 13.17 2.89
N THR A 211 -11.20 13.47 1.88
CA THR A 211 -11.36 12.94 0.53
C THR A 211 -10.50 11.70 0.28
N HIS A 212 -9.64 11.34 1.24
CA HIS A 212 -8.57 10.34 1.08
C HIS A 212 -7.71 10.61 -0.16
N ALA A 213 -7.37 11.88 -0.40
CA ALA A 213 -6.63 12.31 -1.57
C ALA A 213 -5.19 11.78 -1.58
N LEU A 214 -4.57 11.63 -0.40
CA LEU A 214 -3.25 11.04 -0.22
C LEU A 214 -3.28 9.86 0.74
N VAL A 215 -3.99 9.95 1.86
CA VAL A 215 -3.98 8.93 2.91
C VAL A 215 -5.35 8.27 3.03
N LYS A 216 -5.39 6.94 2.99
CA LYS A 216 -6.62 6.14 3.04
C LYS A 216 -6.50 5.04 4.09
N PRO A 217 -7.55 4.73 4.87
CA PRO A 217 -7.53 3.56 5.74
C PRO A 217 -7.60 2.25 4.95
N ILE A 218 -6.99 1.19 5.47
CA ILE A 218 -7.09 -0.18 4.95
C ILE A 218 -7.35 -1.17 6.10
N ILE A 219 -8.36 -2.03 5.95
CA ILE A 219 -8.72 -3.05 6.94
C ILE A 219 -7.62 -4.12 6.95
N THR A 220 -7.04 -4.39 8.13
CA THR A 220 -5.78 -5.13 8.22
C THR A 220 -5.84 -6.25 9.26
N PRO A 221 -6.59 -7.35 9.02
CA PRO A 221 -6.35 -8.59 9.75
C PRO A 221 -4.91 -9.03 9.46
N ARG A 222 -4.08 -9.22 10.48
CA ARG A 222 -2.66 -9.50 10.24
C ARG A 222 -2.49 -10.73 9.35
N PHE A 223 -3.11 -11.83 9.76
CA PHE A 223 -3.19 -13.12 9.06
C PHE A 223 -4.25 -13.98 9.78
N ALA A 224 -4.78 -15.04 9.16
CA ALA A 224 -5.89 -15.81 9.75
C ALA A 224 -5.58 -16.40 11.14
N PRO A 225 -4.38 -16.96 11.42
CA PRO A 225 -4.06 -17.48 12.75
C PRO A 225 -4.20 -16.48 13.90
N SER A 226 -3.93 -15.19 13.66
CA SER A 226 -4.04 -14.17 14.71
C SER A 226 -5.46 -13.62 14.93
N CYS A 227 -6.43 -14.06 14.14
CA CYS A 227 -7.77 -13.50 14.13
C CYS A 227 -8.80 -14.61 14.39
N SER A 228 -9.60 -14.45 15.44
CA SER A 228 -10.75 -15.31 15.67
C SER A 228 -11.75 -15.21 14.51
N ARG A 229 -12.57 -16.24 14.33
CA ARG A 229 -13.67 -16.23 13.35
C ARG A 229 -14.58 -15.02 13.52
N LYS A 230 -14.87 -14.64 14.79
CA LYS A 230 -15.71 -13.47 15.10
C LYS A 230 -15.04 -12.18 14.62
N LEU A 231 -13.72 -12.04 14.82
CA LEU A 231 -12.97 -10.89 14.31
C LEU A 231 -12.97 -10.87 12.77
N LEU A 232 -12.66 -11.99 12.11
CA LEU A 232 -12.62 -12.07 10.65
C LEU A 232 -13.98 -11.70 10.03
N THR A 233 -15.08 -12.25 10.53
CA THR A 233 -16.44 -11.89 10.08
C THR A 233 -16.73 -10.42 10.30
N GLY A 234 -16.44 -9.88 11.50
CA GLY A 234 -16.72 -8.47 11.79
C GLY A 234 -15.90 -7.49 10.94
N LEU A 235 -14.66 -7.85 10.58
CA LEU A 235 -13.86 -7.08 9.63
C LEU A 235 -14.40 -7.16 8.19
N GLY A 236 -14.94 -8.32 7.78
CA GLY A 236 -15.63 -8.46 6.50
C GLY A 236 -16.92 -7.65 6.42
N GLU A 237 -17.70 -7.61 7.51
CA GLU A 237 -18.87 -6.75 7.64
C GLU A 237 -18.48 -5.26 7.56
N LEU A 238 -17.40 -4.88 8.25
CA LEU A 238 -16.84 -3.52 8.17
C LEU A 238 -16.37 -3.17 6.75
N GLN A 239 -15.75 -4.11 6.05
CA GLN A 239 -15.35 -3.95 4.64
C GLN A 239 -16.56 -3.69 3.76
N LYS A 240 -17.65 -4.45 3.95
CA LYS A 240 -18.89 -4.28 3.20
C LYS A 240 -19.58 -2.95 3.51
N GLU A 241 -19.57 -2.51 4.77
CA GLU A 241 -20.13 -1.23 5.24
C GLU A 241 -19.40 -0.05 4.63
N THR A 242 -18.06 -0.09 4.65
CA THR A 242 -17.21 1.07 4.31
C THR A 242 -16.70 1.07 2.87
N GLY A 243 -16.69 -0.09 2.22
CA GLY A 243 -16.07 -0.28 0.91
C GLY A 243 -14.55 -0.08 0.91
N LEU A 244 -13.90 -0.08 2.08
CA LEU A 244 -12.46 0.12 2.20
C LEU A 244 -11.66 -1.07 1.63
N PRO A 245 -10.38 -0.85 1.28
CA PRO A 245 -9.47 -1.93 0.95
C PRO A 245 -9.21 -2.84 2.14
N VAL A 246 -8.75 -4.06 1.84
CA VAL A 246 -8.27 -5.06 2.81
C VAL A 246 -6.85 -5.44 2.46
N GLN A 247 -5.99 -5.62 3.45
CA GLN A 247 -4.69 -6.29 3.28
C GLN A 247 -4.51 -7.38 4.33
N THR A 248 -3.94 -8.51 3.92
CA THR A 248 -3.56 -9.59 4.84
C THR A 248 -2.43 -10.46 4.25
N HIS A 249 -1.86 -11.37 5.04
CA HIS A 249 -0.89 -12.36 4.57
C HIS A 249 -1.60 -13.66 4.16
N ILE A 250 -1.06 -14.38 3.18
CA ILE A 250 -1.56 -15.69 2.77
C ILE A 250 -0.44 -16.62 2.33
N SER A 251 -0.51 -17.88 2.75
CA SER A 251 0.30 -19.01 2.28
C SER A 251 1.79 -18.66 2.12
N GLU A 252 2.38 -18.01 3.14
CA GLU A 252 3.77 -17.54 3.12
C GLU A 252 4.73 -18.70 3.39
N ASN A 253 4.45 -19.55 4.38
CA ASN A 253 5.26 -20.71 4.70
C ASN A 253 4.41 -21.95 5.02
N LYS A 254 4.96 -23.15 4.76
CA LYS A 254 4.24 -24.43 4.94
C LYS A 254 3.67 -24.62 6.36
N ARG A 255 4.44 -24.24 7.39
CA ARG A 255 3.99 -24.35 8.80
C ARG A 255 2.80 -23.43 9.13
N GLU A 256 2.72 -22.24 8.52
CA GLU A 256 1.54 -21.39 8.67
C GLU A 256 0.33 -22.04 8.01
N ILE A 257 0.51 -22.64 6.83
CA ILE A 257 -0.58 -23.32 6.11
C ILE A 257 -1.12 -24.50 6.92
N ASP A 258 -0.23 -25.32 7.48
CA ASP A 258 -0.60 -26.42 8.37
C ASP A 258 -1.39 -25.89 9.58
N LEU A 259 -0.92 -24.81 10.21
CA LEU A 259 -1.60 -24.16 11.34
C LEU A 259 -2.98 -23.63 10.94
N VAL A 260 -3.13 -23.03 9.75
CA VAL A 260 -4.43 -22.56 9.27
C VAL A 260 -5.40 -23.72 9.08
N ALA A 261 -4.94 -24.84 8.52
CA ALA A 261 -5.77 -26.04 8.35
C ALA A 261 -6.23 -26.62 9.71
N GLU A 262 -5.38 -26.56 10.75
CA GLU A 262 -5.74 -26.96 12.11
C GLU A 262 -6.77 -26.00 12.75
N LEU A 263 -6.60 -24.69 12.56
CA LEU A 263 -7.46 -23.67 13.18
C LEU A 263 -8.82 -23.50 12.49
N PHE A 264 -8.88 -23.75 11.18
CA PHE A 264 -10.05 -23.58 10.32
C PHE A 264 -10.36 -24.86 9.52
N PRO A 265 -10.64 -26.00 10.19
CA PRO A 265 -10.86 -27.30 9.52
C PRO A 265 -12.10 -27.32 8.62
N GLU A 266 -12.99 -26.35 8.74
CA GLU A 266 -14.15 -26.16 7.88
C GLU A 266 -13.81 -25.58 6.50
N ALA A 267 -12.66 -24.91 6.36
CA ALA A 267 -12.20 -24.33 5.10
C ALA A 267 -11.30 -25.34 4.38
N LYS A 268 -11.48 -25.49 3.06
CA LYS A 268 -10.66 -26.40 2.24
C LYS A 268 -9.27 -25.84 1.96
N SER A 269 -9.10 -24.52 2.11
CA SER A 269 -7.85 -23.82 1.85
C SER A 269 -7.76 -22.52 2.63
N TYR A 270 -6.57 -21.94 2.68
CA TYR A 270 -6.32 -20.66 3.34
C TYR A 270 -7.12 -19.54 2.64
N ALA A 271 -7.16 -19.52 1.31
CA ALA A 271 -7.96 -18.52 0.60
C ALA A 271 -9.47 -18.62 0.92
N GLU A 272 -10.00 -19.83 1.13
CA GLU A 272 -11.42 -20.03 1.48
C GLU A 272 -11.77 -19.50 2.87
N VAL A 273 -10.81 -19.45 3.81
CA VAL A 273 -11.00 -18.76 5.11
C VAL A 273 -11.38 -17.30 4.87
N TYR A 274 -10.59 -16.57 4.09
CA TYR A 274 -10.87 -15.16 3.79
C TYR A 274 -12.12 -14.98 2.92
N ASP A 275 -12.40 -15.90 1.99
CA ASP A 275 -13.63 -15.86 1.18
C ASP A 275 -14.89 -16.01 2.03
N THR A 276 -14.89 -16.97 2.96
CA THR A 276 -16.01 -17.26 3.87
C THR A 276 -16.34 -16.06 4.75
N HIS A 277 -15.32 -15.33 5.17
CA HIS A 277 -15.47 -14.15 6.03
C HIS A 277 -15.66 -12.84 5.25
N GLY A 278 -15.80 -12.87 3.92
CA GLY A 278 -16.04 -11.67 3.11
C GLY A 278 -14.84 -10.74 2.98
N LEU A 279 -13.63 -11.25 3.23
CA LEU A 279 -12.37 -10.50 3.16
C LEU A 279 -11.62 -10.71 1.84
N LEU A 280 -12.13 -11.55 0.94
CA LEU A 280 -11.55 -11.82 -0.38
C LEU A 280 -12.38 -11.17 -1.50
N GLY A 281 -11.88 -10.08 -2.08
CA GLY A 281 -12.58 -9.37 -3.15
C GLY A 281 -11.71 -8.39 -3.95
N PRO A 282 -12.30 -7.55 -4.82
CA PRO A 282 -11.58 -6.67 -5.74
C PRO A 282 -10.68 -5.60 -5.09
N LYS A 283 -10.86 -5.37 -3.78
CA LYS A 283 -10.08 -4.41 -3.00
C LYS A 283 -9.20 -5.09 -1.94
N THR A 284 -8.96 -6.39 -2.08
CA THR A 284 -8.10 -7.17 -1.20
C THR A 284 -6.70 -7.29 -1.79
N VAL A 285 -5.67 -7.00 -1.01
CA VAL A 285 -4.26 -7.24 -1.32
C VAL A 285 -3.74 -8.38 -0.43
N LEU A 286 -3.32 -9.46 -1.05
CA LEU A 286 -2.80 -10.65 -0.39
C LEU A 286 -1.26 -10.66 -0.48
N ALA A 287 -0.58 -10.51 0.65
CA ALA A 287 0.87 -10.56 0.68
C ALA A 287 1.41 -11.99 0.58
N HIS A 288 2.53 -12.13 -0.11
CA HIS A 288 3.29 -13.37 -0.31
C HIS A 288 2.67 -14.31 -1.35
N ALA A 289 1.67 -15.10 -0.97
CA ALA A 289 1.06 -16.11 -1.82
C ALA A 289 2.09 -17.08 -2.46
N VAL A 290 3.06 -17.56 -1.66
CA VAL A 290 4.16 -18.41 -2.13
C VAL A 290 3.66 -19.81 -2.44
N HIS A 291 2.85 -20.39 -1.55
CA HIS A 291 2.39 -21.78 -1.65
C HIS A 291 0.88 -21.89 -1.96
N ILE A 292 0.32 -20.93 -2.70
CA ILE A 292 -1.09 -21.03 -3.11
C ILE A 292 -1.27 -22.16 -4.14
N THR A 293 -2.30 -22.97 -3.94
CA THR A 293 -2.72 -24.03 -4.88
C THR A 293 -3.35 -23.45 -6.15
N ASP A 294 -3.54 -24.28 -7.18
CA ASP A 294 -4.23 -23.86 -8.40
C ASP A 294 -5.71 -23.53 -8.15
N GLU A 295 -6.35 -24.23 -7.24
CA GLU A 295 -7.72 -23.96 -6.79
C GLU A 295 -7.81 -22.61 -6.06
N GLU A 296 -6.86 -22.32 -5.16
CA GLU A 296 -6.78 -21.01 -4.50
C GLU A 296 -6.52 -19.89 -5.50
N ARG A 297 -5.61 -20.10 -6.47
CA ARG A 297 -5.36 -19.13 -7.55
C ARG A 297 -6.63 -18.85 -8.35
N ALA A 298 -7.38 -19.90 -8.70
CA ALA A 298 -8.64 -19.77 -9.42
C ALA A 298 -9.69 -19.00 -8.60
N LEU A 299 -9.76 -19.25 -7.29
CA LEU A 299 -10.65 -18.53 -6.36
C LEU A 299 -10.27 -17.05 -6.25
N ILE A 300 -8.99 -16.75 -5.99
CA ILE A 300 -8.45 -15.38 -5.90
C ILE A 300 -8.77 -14.61 -7.17
N LYS A 301 -8.52 -15.22 -8.35
CA LYS A 301 -8.85 -14.63 -9.65
C LYS A 301 -10.36 -14.40 -9.80
N LYS A 302 -11.19 -15.36 -9.42
CA LYS A 302 -12.66 -15.25 -9.48
C LYS A 302 -13.19 -14.11 -8.60
N ARG A 303 -12.54 -13.83 -7.47
CA ARG A 303 -12.88 -12.71 -6.57
C ARG A 303 -12.26 -11.38 -6.97
N GLY A 304 -11.28 -11.40 -7.88
CA GLY A 304 -10.58 -10.20 -8.34
C GLY A 304 -9.59 -9.63 -7.32
N ALA A 305 -9.14 -10.42 -6.34
CA ALA A 305 -8.16 -9.96 -5.36
C ALA A 305 -6.75 -9.83 -5.96
N GLY A 306 -5.98 -8.86 -5.47
CA GLY A 306 -4.59 -8.62 -5.85
C GLY A 306 -3.60 -9.41 -5.00
N ILE A 307 -2.42 -9.69 -5.55
CA ILE A 307 -1.32 -10.32 -4.82
C ILE A 307 -0.14 -9.34 -4.76
N SER A 308 0.39 -9.13 -3.56
CA SER A 308 1.68 -8.46 -3.35
C SER A 308 2.79 -9.49 -3.31
N HIS A 309 3.59 -9.53 -4.38
CA HIS A 309 4.76 -10.40 -4.46
C HIS A 309 5.95 -9.76 -3.73
N CYS A 310 6.48 -10.45 -2.71
CA CYS A 310 7.56 -9.94 -1.85
C CYS A 310 8.85 -10.78 -1.99
N PRO A 311 9.62 -10.66 -3.09
CA PRO A 311 10.75 -11.56 -3.39
C PRO A 311 11.98 -11.39 -2.47
N CYS A 312 12.13 -10.22 -1.81
CA CYS A 312 13.31 -9.90 -1.00
C CYS A 312 13.22 -10.36 0.47
N ARG A 313 12.24 -11.21 0.81
CA ARG A 313 12.12 -11.81 2.15
C ARG A 313 13.07 -13.02 2.29
N PRO A 314 13.83 -13.15 3.40
CA PRO A 314 14.60 -14.35 3.69
C PRO A 314 13.67 -15.49 4.16
N GLY A 315 13.60 -16.60 3.43
CA GLY A 315 12.76 -17.77 3.75
C GLY A 315 12.41 -18.58 2.49
N ASP A 316 12.10 -19.87 2.65
CA ASP A 316 11.99 -20.87 1.57
C ASP A 316 11.08 -20.46 0.41
N GLY A 317 11.64 -20.38 -0.80
CA GLY A 317 10.89 -20.33 -2.06
C GLY A 317 10.87 -18.97 -2.76
N CYS A 318 11.97 -18.63 -3.43
CA CYS A 318 11.96 -17.58 -4.44
C CYS A 318 11.31 -18.15 -5.71
N GLU A 319 9.98 -18.23 -5.74
CA GLU A 319 9.25 -18.65 -6.94
C GLU A 319 8.96 -17.47 -7.86
N ARG A 320 9.31 -17.65 -9.13
CA ARG A 320 9.04 -16.73 -10.24
C ARG A 320 7.55 -16.68 -10.51
N TRP A 321 6.88 -15.62 -10.05
CA TRP A 321 5.56 -15.28 -10.56
C TRP A 321 5.65 -14.20 -11.64
N VAL A 322 5.12 -14.52 -12.83
CA VAL A 322 4.52 -13.53 -13.72
C VAL A 322 3.04 -13.47 -13.34
N LEU A 323 2.67 -12.56 -12.46
CA LEU A 323 1.25 -12.32 -12.15
C LEU A 323 0.61 -11.62 -13.35
N ALA A 324 -0.20 -12.37 -14.11
CA ALA A 324 -1.20 -11.78 -14.98
C ALA A 324 -2.33 -11.22 -14.09
N VAL A 325 -2.16 -9.99 -13.60
CA VAL A 325 -3.30 -9.21 -13.13
C VAL A 325 -4.17 -8.97 -14.37
N GLY A 326 -5.39 -9.48 -14.34
CA GLY A 326 -6.33 -9.35 -15.43
C GLY A 326 -6.59 -7.88 -15.70
N ALA A 327 -6.02 -7.37 -16.80
CA ALA A 327 -6.59 -6.24 -17.51
C ALA A 327 -7.97 -6.71 -18.01
N GLY A 328 -9.02 -6.42 -17.22
CA GLY A 328 -10.36 -6.37 -17.75
C GLY A 328 -10.34 -5.33 -18.87
N GLY A 329 -10.68 -5.76 -20.09
CA GLY A 329 -10.85 -4.85 -21.20
C GLY A 329 -11.89 -3.79 -20.83
N GLY A 330 -11.47 -2.53 -20.85
CA GLY A 330 -12.24 -1.38 -20.38
C GLY A 330 -11.43 -0.62 -19.34
N GLU A 331 -10.85 0.49 -19.75
CA GLU A 331 -10.08 1.47 -18.96
C GLU A 331 -10.38 1.44 -17.44
N ALA A 332 -9.51 0.77 -16.68
CA ALA A 332 -9.47 0.86 -15.23
C ALA A 332 -8.00 0.82 -14.82
N GLY A 333 -7.53 1.95 -14.28
CA GLY A 333 -6.17 2.11 -13.78
C GLY A 333 -5.85 1.13 -12.66
N ALA A 334 -4.55 0.99 -12.37
CA ALA A 334 -4.07 0.32 -11.18
C ALA A 334 -4.82 0.86 -9.95
N VAL A 335 -5.68 0.03 -9.37
CA VAL A 335 -6.28 0.32 -8.07
C VAL A 335 -5.35 -0.25 -7.02
N VAL A 336 -4.50 0.63 -6.49
CA VAL A 336 -4.14 0.69 -5.08
C VAL A 336 -4.76 1.97 -4.53
#